data_AF-A0A1D3TWN3-F1
#
_entry.id   AF-A0A1D3TWN3-F1
#
_cell.length_a   1.000
_cell.length_b   1.000
_cell.length_c   1.000
_cell.angle_alpha   90.00
_cell.angle_beta   90.00
_cell.angle_gamma   90.00
#
_symmetry.space_group_name_H-M   'P 1'
#
loop_
_entity.id
_entity.type
_entity.pdbx_description
1 polymer ?
#
loop_
_entity_poly.entity_id
_entity_poly.type
_entity_poly.pdbx_seq_one_letter_code
_entity_poly.pdbx_strand_id
1 'polypeptide(L)'
;MKSVFLGFGITVCSILSIVIVMTLCGTSIRQNELNDAVDSALMDTVENQFEDTAYSVNSNEEFATDFMDALLVQINSDSTVMVKILDVDYQKGLLSVEVTETYQHPIGTEGQVSIKRTVIMEQYTVPVS
;
A
#
# COMPACT_ATOMS: atom_id res chain seq x y z
N MET A 1 19.42 -36.78 31.48
CA MET A 1 20.18 -35.61 30.99
C MET A 1 20.11 -35.47 29.47
N LYS A 2 20.58 -36.44 28.66
CA LYS A 2 20.54 -36.36 27.18
C LYS A 2 19.16 -36.06 26.58
N SER A 3 18.11 -36.71 27.08
CA SER A 3 16.71 -36.49 26.65
C SER A 3 16.14 -35.12 27.08
N VAL A 4 16.66 -34.55 28.17
CA VAL A 4 16.27 -33.20 28.64
C VAL A 4 16.91 -32.13 27.77
N PHE A 5 18.18 -32.31 27.38
CA PHE A 5 18.85 -31.43 26.41
C PHE A 5 18.20 -31.49 25.03
N LEU A 6 17.77 -32.69 24.59
CA LEU A 6 17.04 -32.87 23.34
C LEU A 6 15.67 -32.16 23.38
N GLY A 7 14.91 -32.32 24.47
CA GLY A 7 13.61 -31.68 24.65
C GLY A 7 13.70 -30.15 24.69
N PHE A 8 14.66 -29.61 25.43
CA PHE A 8 14.93 -28.17 25.47
C PHE A 8 15.24 -27.61 24.07
N GLY A 9 16.10 -28.30 23.31
CA GLY A 9 16.42 -27.92 21.94
C GLY A 9 15.18 -27.86 21.04
N ILE A 10 14.31 -28.88 21.10
CA ILE A 10 13.09 -28.93 20.31
C ILE A 10 12.14 -27.78 20.69
N THR A 11 11.94 -27.52 21.98
CA THR A 11 11.07 -26.43 22.44
C THR A 11 11.55 -25.07 21.93
N VAL A 12 12.86 -24.80 22.00
CA VAL A 12 13.43 -23.54 21.48
C VAL A 12 13.23 -23.44 19.96
N CYS A 13 13.51 -24.51 19.20
CA CYS A 13 13.28 -24.53 17.76
C CYS A 13 11.82 -24.28 17.38
N SER A 14 10.87 -24.87 18.11
CA SER A 14 9.44 -24.64 17.88
C SER A 14 9.04 -23.19 18.13
N ILE A 15 9.52 -22.56 19.21
CA ILE A 15 9.23 -21.14 19.51
C ILE A 15 9.78 -20.25 18.39
N LEU A 16 11.02 -20.47 17.97
CA LEU A 16 11.63 -19.72 16.86
C LEU A 16 10.85 -19.87 15.56
N SER A 17 10.37 -21.08 15.26
CA SER A 17 9.59 -21.34 14.05
C SER A 17 8.27 -20.57 14.04
N ILE A 18 7.59 -20.50 15.20
CA ILE A 18 6.36 -19.72 15.35
C ILE A 18 6.64 -18.23 15.12
N VAL A 19 7.70 -17.69 15.74
CA VAL A 19 8.07 -16.27 15.56
C VAL A 19 8.36 -15.96 14.10
N ILE A 20 9.10 -16.82 13.39
CA ILE A 20 9.40 -16.65 11.96
C ILE A 20 8.11 -16.61 11.13
N VAL A 21 7.20 -17.56 11.34
CA VAL A 21 5.92 -17.61 10.61
C VAL A 21 5.07 -16.37 10.89
N MET A 22 4.99 -15.92 12.15
CA MET A 22 4.25 -14.71 12.50
C MET A 22 4.84 -13.47 11.81
N THR A 23 6.17 -13.34 11.77
CA THR A 23 6.84 -12.22 11.09
C THR A 23 6.60 -12.24 9.58
N LEU A 24 6.72 -13.41 8.93
CA LEU A 24 6.49 -13.54 7.50
C LEU A 24 5.03 -13.28 7.13
N CYS A 25 4.08 -13.88 7.86
CA CYS A 25 2.65 -13.71 7.61
C CYS A 25 2.23 -12.26 7.85
N GLY A 26 2.67 -11.64 8.95
CA GLY A 26 2.36 -10.24 9.25
C GLY A 26 2.90 -9.28 8.18
N THR A 27 4.11 -9.52 7.68
CA THR A 27 4.67 -8.72 6.57
C THR A 27 3.88 -8.90 5.29
N SER A 28 3.48 -10.14 4.96
CA SER A 28 2.66 -10.41 3.78
C SER A 28 1.27 -9.79 3.88
N ILE A 29 0.65 -9.80 5.06
CA ILE A 29 -0.65 -9.15 5.29
C ILE A 29 -0.52 -7.64 5.06
N ARG A 30 0.46 -7.00 5.68
CA ARG A 30 0.69 -5.55 5.50
C ARG A 30 1.01 -5.19 4.05
N GLN A 31 1.79 -6.00 3.35
CA GLN A 31 2.04 -5.82 1.93
C GLN A 31 0.74 -5.88 1.10
N ASN A 32 -0.18 -6.78 1.43
CA ASN A 32 -1.46 -6.89 0.73
C ASN A 32 -2.41 -5.75 1.09
N GLU A 33 -2.55 -5.42 2.38
CA GLU A 33 -3.37 -4.29 2.85
C GLU A 33 -2.91 -2.97 2.23
N LEU A 34 -1.60 -2.72 2.18
CA LEU A 34 -1.06 -1.53 1.52
C LEU A 34 -1.34 -1.56 0.01
N ASN A 35 -1.31 -2.74 -0.63
CA ASN A 35 -1.58 -2.86 -2.06
C ASN A 35 -3.03 -2.52 -2.37
N ASP A 36 -3.94 -3.12 -1.62
CA ASP A 36 -5.37 -2.90 -1.78
C ASP A 36 -5.73 -1.43 -1.49
N ALA A 37 -5.15 -0.84 -0.44
CA ALA A 37 -5.36 0.58 -0.12
C ALA A 37 -4.86 1.52 -1.22
N VAL A 38 -3.66 1.26 -1.77
CA VAL A 38 -3.09 2.08 -2.85
C VAL A 38 -3.88 1.90 -4.15
N ASP A 39 -4.22 0.67 -4.51
CA ASP A 39 -4.98 0.37 -5.74
C ASP A 39 -6.38 1.00 -5.66
N SER A 40 -7.09 0.88 -4.52
CA SER A 40 -8.38 1.54 -4.31
C SER A 40 -8.26 3.06 -4.34
N ALA A 41 -7.29 3.66 -3.65
CA ALA A 41 -7.12 5.11 -3.65
C ALA A 41 -6.79 5.66 -5.05
N LEU A 42 -5.99 4.96 -5.84
CA LEU A 42 -5.70 5.34 -7.23
C LEU A 42 -6.96 5.27 -8.11
N MET A 43 -7.77 4.21 -7.97
CA MET A 43 -9.03 4.08 -8.69
C MET A 43 -10.00 5.20 -8.33
N ASP A 44 -10.22 5.43 -7.03
CA ASP A 44 -11.10 6.50 -6.54
C ASP A 44 -10.66 7.88 -7.07
N THR A 45 -9.35 8.15 -7.09
CA THR A 45 -8.79 9.43 -7.57
C THR A 45 -9.03 9.64 -9.06
N VAL A 46 -8.78 8.61 -9.87
CA VAL A 46 -8.97 8.71 -11.33
C VAL A 46 -10.44 8.77 -11.68
N GLU A 47 -11.29 7.94 -11.08
CA GLU A 47 -12.74 7.94 -11.34
C GLU A 47 -13.34 9.31 -11.01
N ASN A 48 -13.04 9.87 -9.84
CA ASN A 48 -13.57 11.18 -9.42
C ASN A 48 -13.18 12.33 -10.37
N GLN A 49 -12.02 12.25 -11.02
CA GLN A 49 -11.54 13.30 -11.94
C GLN A 49 -12.26 13.28 -13.29
N PHE A 50 -12.70 12.12 -13.76
CA PHE A 50 -13.31 11.96 -15.09
C PHE A 50 -14.80 11.66 -15.07
N GLU A 51 -15.37 11.37 -13.90
CA GLU A 51 -16.82 11.44 -13.71
C GLU A 51 -17.30 12.91 -13.72
N ASP A 52 -18.53 13.13 -14.18
CA ASP A 52 -19.17 14.46 -14.27
C ASP A 52 -19.58 14.95 -12.86
N THR A 53 -18.59 15.07 -11.98
CA THR A 53 -18.74 15.49 -10.59
C THR A 53 -18.71 17.02 -10.50
N ALA A 54 -19.27 17.57 -9.41
CA ALA A 54 -19.34 19.02 -9.20
C ALA A 54 -17.96 19.69 -8.95
N TYR A 55 -16.88 18.91 -8.90
CA TYR A 55 -15.52 19.34 -8.66
C TYR A 55 -14.63 18.85 -9.81
N SER A 56 -13.77 19.73 -10.34
CA SER A 56 -12.81 19.37 -11.37
C SER A 56 -11.42 19.60 -10.80
N VAL A 57 -10.52 18.62 -10.96
CA VAL A 57 -9.11 18.78 -10.62
C VAL A 57 -8.45 19.59 -11.72
N ASN A 58 -7.80 20.69 -11.33
CA ASN A 58 -7.23 21.67 -12.27
C ASN A 58 -5.70 21.66 -12.31
N SER A 59 -5.06 20.85 -11.47
CA SER A 59 -3.60 20.77 -11.38
C SER A 59 -3.10 19.38 -10.97
N ASN A 60 -1.84 19.11 -11.26
CA ASN A 60 -1.17 17.88 -10.81
C ASN A 60 -1.09 17.80 -9.28
N GLU A 61 -0.97 18.95 -8.61
CA GLU A 61 -0.89 19.04 -7.16
C GLU A 61 -2.23 18.67 -6.51
N GLU A 62 -3.35 19.18 -7.03
CA GLU A 62 -4.69 18.77 -6.58
C GLU A 62 -4.93 17.28 -6.84
N PHE A 63 -4.52 16.77 -8.01
CA PHE A 63 -4.67 15.34 -8.33
C PHE A 63 -3.89 14.42 -7.39
N ALA A 64 -2.66 14.81 -7.05
CA ALA A 64 -1.87 14.10 -6.05
C ALA A 64 -2.48 14.22 -4.65
N THR A 65 -3.10 15.36 -4.32
CA THR A 65 -3.74 15.59 -3.01
C THR A 65 -4.99 14.73 -2.86
N ASP A 66 -5.82 14.63 -3.89
CA ASP A 66 -6.99 13.76 -3.92
C ASP A 66 -6.60 12.30 -3.68
N PHE A 67 -5.47 11.86 -4.27
CA PHE A 67 -4.91 10.54 -3.97
C PHE A 67 -4.50 10.39 -2.50
N MET A 68 -3.84 11.40 -1.91
CA MET A 68 -3.45 11.34 -0.50
C MET A 68 -4.68 11.25 0.40
N ASP A 69 -5.73 12.02 0.11
CA ASP A 69 -6.98 12.02 0.87
C ASP A 69 -7.71 10.68 0.73
N ALA A 70 -7.80 10.12 -0.48
CA ALA A 70 -8.35 8.79 -0.71
C ALA A 70 -7.55 7.70 0.03
N LEU A 71 -6.21 7.78 -0.01
CA LEU A 71 -5.34 6.83 0.68
C LEU A 71 -5.51 6.90 2.20
N LEU A 72 -5.67 8.10 2.77
CA LEU A 72 -5.90 8.30 4.21
C LEU A 72 -7.20 7.65 4.69
N VAL A 73 -8.22 7.56 3.83
CA VAL A 73 -9.48 6.87 4.16
C VAL A 73 -9.28 5.35 4.22
N GLN A 74 -8.38 4.80 3.40
CA GLN A 74 -8.17 3.35 3.30
C GLN A 74 -7.17 2.80 4.31
N ILE A 75 -6.20 3.60 4.77
CA ILE A 75 -5.15 3.14 5.69
C ILE A 75 -5.62 3.23 7.16
N ASN A 76 -5.40 2.17 7.94
CA ASN A 76 -5.68 2.13 9.38
C ASN A 76 -4.38 2.21 10.19
N SER A 77 -4.29 3.12 11.18
CA SER A 77 -3.01 3.66 11.65
C SER A 77 -2.49 3.06 12.97
N ASP A 78 -1.49 2.18 12.86
CA ASP A 78 -0.35 2.08 13.79
C ASP A 78 0.95 1.91 12.99
N SER A 79 1.15 2.80 12.01
CA SER A 79 2.29 2.81 11.10
C SER A 79 2.55 4.20 10.53
N THR A 80 3.77 4.41 10.04
CA THR A 80 4.16 5.64 9.32
C THR A 80 4.12 5.36 7.83
N VAL A 81 3.36 6.17 7.09
CA VAL A 81 3.22 6.04 5.63
C VAL A 81 3.88 7.22 4.94
N MET A 82 4.70 6.93 3.93
CA MET A 82 5.33 7.91 3.05
C MET A 82 4.87 7.67 1.63
N VAL A 83 4.37 8.72 0.98
CA VAL A 83 4.01 8.70 -0.44
C VAL A 83 5.02 9.52 -1.22
N LYS A 84 5.51 8.95 -2.31
CA LYS A 84 6.36 9.63 -3.28
C LYS A 84 5.68 9.59 -4.64
N ILE A 85 5.35 10.77 -5.17
CA ILE A 85 4.84 10.91 -6.53
C ILE A 85 6.00 10.71 -7.50
N LEU A 86 5.89 9.71 -8.38
CA LEU A 86 6.90 9.37 -9.38
C LEU A 86 6.63 10.07 -10.71
N ASP A 87 5.36 10.14 -11.11
CA ASP A 87 4.89 10.83 -12.31
C ASP A 87 3.42 11.21 -12.15
N VAL A 88 3.00 12.31 -12.77
CA VAL A 88 1.64 12.83 -12.65
C VAL A 88 1.26 13.69 -13.87
N ASP A 89 0.12 13.37 -14.47
CA ASP A 89 -0.51 14.16 -15.53
C ASP A 89 -2.03 14.08 -15.38
N TYR A 90 -2.60 15.08 -14.71
CA TYR A 90 -4.03 15.16 -14.41
C TYR A 90 -4.91 15.24 -15.65
N GLN A 91 -4.40 15.77 -16.77
CA GLN A 91 -5.15 15.87 -18.03
C GLN A 91 -5.29 14.51 -18.71
N LYS A 92 -4.26 13.66 -18.57
CA LYS A 92 -4.25 12.29 -19.10
C LYS A 92 -4.76 11.25 -18.10
N GLY A 93 -5.02 11.64 -16.86
CA GLY A 93 -5.40 10.70 -15.79
C GLY A 93 -4.27 9.74 -15.44
N LEU A 94 -3.02 10.18 -15.55
CA LEU A 94 -1.83 9.42 -15.18
C LEU A 94 -1.42 9.81 -13.76
N LEU A 95 -1.29 8.82 -12.89
CA LEU A 95 -0.68 8.99 -11.58
C LEU A 95 0.19 7.77 -11.26
N SER A 96 1.47 8.01 -10.97
CA SER A 96 2.40 7.00 -10.52
C SER A 96 2.97 7.35 -9.16
N VAL A 97 2.92 6.38 -8.24
CA VAL A 97 3.29 6.56 -6.84
C VAL A 97 4.15 5.42 -6.33
N GLU A 98 5.05 5.75 -5.40
CA GLU A 98 5.73 4.81 -4.53
C GLU A 98 5.26 5.08 -3.10
N VAL A 99 4.55 4.13 -2.50
CA VAL A 99 4.03 4.23 -1.14
C VAL A 99 4.80 3.26 -0.25
N THR A 100 5.34 3.77 0.85
CA THR A 100 6.14 3.01 1.79
C THR A 100 5.52 3.09 3.17
N GLU A 101 5.22 1.93 3.76
CA GLU A 101 4.71 1.81 5.13
C GLU A 101 5.82 1.26 6.03
N THR A 102 6.01 1.91 7.17
CA THR A 102 6.98 1.52 8.21
C THR A 102 6.24 1.24 9.51
N TYR A 103 6.56 0.11 10.15
CA TYR A 103 5.83 -0.40 11.31
C TYR A 103 6.73 -1.19 12.27
N GLN A 104 6.20 -1.54 13.43
CA GLN A 104 6.93 -2.35 14.43
C GLN A 104 6.45 -3.80 14.42
N HIS A 105 7.39 -4.74 14.33
CA HIS A 105 7.13 -6.15 14.56
C HIS A 105 6.85 -6.42 16.05
N PRO A 106 6.20 -7.54 16.40
CA PRO A 106 5.89 -7.88 17.80
C PRO A 106 7.10 -7.94 18.74
N ILE A 107 8.30 -8.17 18.20
CA ILE A 107 9.56 -8.21 18.96
C ILE A 107 10.24 -6.82 19.08
N GLY A 108 9.59 -5.75 18.62
CA GLY A 108 10.06 -4.36 18.69
C GLY A 108 11.09 -3.98 17.61
N THR A 109 11.27 -4.82 16.58
CA THR A 109 12.09 -4.48 15.42
C THR A 109 11.24 -3.80 14.35
N GLU A 110 11.80 -2.84 13.64
CA GLU A 110 11.12 -2.18 12.54
C GLU A 110 10.96 -3.10 11.33
N GLY A 111 9.79 -3.03 10.69
CA GLY A 111 9.46 -3.66 9.42
C GLY A 111 9.03 -2.60 8.42
N GLN A 112 9.22 -2.88 7.13
CA GLN A 112 8.88 -1.97 6.05
C GLN A 112 8.33 -2.74 4.85
N VAL A 113 7.26 -2.22 4.26
CA VAL A 113 6.70 -2.67 2.98
C VAL A 113 6.60 -1.48 2.03
N SER A 114 6.78 -1.72 0.73
CA SER A 114 6.75 -0.65 -0.27
C SER A 114 6.08 -1.14 -1.55
N ILE A 115 5.33 -0.25 -2.17
CA ILE A 115 4.52 -0.53 -3.36
C ILE A 115 4.72 0.57 -4.38
N LYS A 116 4.98 0.16 -5.62
CA LYS A 116 5.00 1.04 -6.79
C LYS A 116 3.82 0.74 -7.67
N ARG A 117 3.01 1.76 -7.92
CA ARG A 117 1.83 1.66 -8.77
C ARG A 117 1.75 2.82 -9.75
N THR A 118 1.11 2.54 -10.86
CA THR A 118 0.82 3.50 -11.91
C THR A 118 -0.59 3.20 -12.37
N VAL A 119 -1.45 4.21 -12.36
CA VAL A 119 -2.76 4.20 -12.98
C VAL A 119 -2.75 5.13 -14.18
N ILE A 120 -3.42 4.73 -15.26
CA ILE A 120 -3.59 5.53 -16.47
C ILE A 120 -5.04 5.36 -16.91
N MET A 121 -5.75 6.47 -17.06
CA MET A 121 -7.09 6.45 -17.61
C MET A 121 -7.04 6.21 -19.14
N GLU A 122 -7.70 5.16 -19.61
CA GLU A 122 -7.87 4.92 -21.05
C GLU A 122 -9.05 5.75 -21.59
N GLN A 123 -8.77 6.67 -22.51
CA GLN A 123 -9.81 7.44 -23.20
C GLN A 123 -10.13 6.80 -24.56
N TYR A 124 -11.34 6.27 -24.71
CA TYR A 124 -11.83 5.73 -25.98
C TYR A 124 -12.65 6.80 -26.71
N THR A 125 -12.07 7.43 -27.72
CA THR A 125 -12.86 8.26 -28.65
C THR A 125 -13.49 7.33 -29.69
N VAL A 126 -14.78 7.03 -29.57
CA VAL A 126 -15.51 6.32 -30.63
C VAL A 126 -15.70 7.30 -31.78
N PRO A 127 -15.11 7.08 -32.97
CA PRO A 127 -15.33 7.97 -34.10
C PRO A 127 -16.80 7.88 -34.52
N VAL A 128 -17.54 8.99 -34.36
CA VAL A 128 -18.88 9.15 -34.92
C VAL A 128 -18.78 9.16 -36.44
N SER A 129 -19.40 8.15 -37.06
CA SER A 129 -19.53 7.97 -38.52
C SER A 129 -20.54 8.91 -39.13
#